data_AF-A0A662SHD6-F1
#
_entry.id   AF-A0A662SHD6-F1
#
_cell.length_a   1.000
_cell.length_b   1.000
_cell.length_c   1.000
_cell.angle_alpha   90.00
_cell.angle_beta   90.00
_cell.angle_gamma   90.00
#
_symmetry.space_group_name_H-M   'P 1'
#
loop_
_entity.id
_entity.type
_entity.pdbx_description
1 polymer ?
#
loop_
_entity_poly.entity_id
_entity_poly.type
_entity_poly.pdbx_seq_one_letter_code
_entity_poly.pdbx_strand_id
1 'polypeptide(L)'
;DWSQKPSNTLWLAYLNGVPAGYVHCRVEEIRGRRKFFHLLYELTDPDMGQSKVAVVPRCRRRGVGKALLRTTLEHFRDRGVEIATAYAYDYNEAA
;
A
#
# COMPACT_ATOMS: atom_id res chain seq x y z
N ASP A 1 -22.62 12.01 -7.62
CA ASP A 1 -21.70 13.15 -7.75
C ASP A 1 -20.55 12.95 -6.77
N TRP A 2 -19.42 12.43 -7.27
CA TRP A 2 -18.16 12.22 -6.54
C TRP A 2 -17.04 12.38 -7.57
N SER A 3 -16.29 13.47 -7.46
CA SER A 3 -15.45 14.04 -8.53
C SER A 3 -13.95 13.94 -8.26
N GLN A 4 -13.48 12.82 -7.72
CA GLN A 4 -12.06 12.48 -7.79
C GLN A 4 -11.92 11.03 -8.27
N LYS A 5 -11.23 10.87 -9.41
CA LYS A 5 -10.77 9.56 -9.91
C LYS A 5 -10.13 8.82 -8.73
N PRO A 6 -10.34 7.50 -8.54
CA PRO A 6 -9.63 6.78 -7.51
C PRO A 6 -8.14 6.98 -7.77
N SER A 7 -7.44 7.69 -6.88
CA SER A 7 -6.00 7.62 -6.90
C SER A 7 -5.71 6.16 -6.56
N ASN A 8 -5.16 5.41 -7.52
CA ASN A 8 -4.78 3.99 -7.33
C ASN A 8 -3.75 3.79 -6.21
N THR A 9 -3.44 4.84 -5.44
CA THR A 9 -2.38 4.91 -4.48
C THR A 9 -2.85 4.57 -3.07
N LEU A 10 -4.09 4.89 -2.68
CA LEU A 10 -4.58 4.71 -1.31
C LEU A 10 -5.71 3.68 -1.21
N TRP A 11 -5.55 2.73 -0.29
CA TRP A 11 -6.51 1.67 0.00
C TRP A 11 -6.89 1.69 1.47
N LEU A 12 -8.18 1.63 1.77
CA LEU A 12 -8.71 1.63 3.13
C LEU A 12 -9.30 0.27 3.48
N ALA A 13 -9.09 -0.16 4.72
CA ALA A 13 -9.76 -1.33 5.28
C ALA A 13 -10.78 -0.92 6.32
N TYR A 14 -11.92 -1.60 6.30
CA TYR A 14 -13.00 -1.44 7.27
C TYR A 14 -13.29 -2.77 7.94
N LEU A 15 -13.60 -2.73 9.23
CA LEU A 15 -13.98 -3.89 10.03
C LEU A 15 -15.29 -3.56 10.73
N ASN A 16 -16.37 -4.23 10.34
CA ASN A 16 -17.73 -3.92 10.78
C ASN A 16 -18.10 -2.45 10.56
N GLY A 17 -17.74 -1.89 9.40
CA GLY A 17 -18.00 -0.48 9.05
C GLY A 17 -17.06 0.54 9.71
N VAL A 18 -16.17 0.12 10.61
CA VAL A 18 -15.21 1.01 11.29
C VAL A 18 -13.88 1.02 10.54
N PRO A 19 -13.27 2.19 10.25
CA PRO A 19 -11.93 2.26 9.69
C PRO A 19 -10.92 1.48 10.53
N ALA A 20 -10.22 0.55 9.89
CA ALA A 20 -9.34 -0.43 10.55
C ALA A 20 -7.87 -0.27 10.15
N GLY A 21 -7.59 0.31 8.98
CA GLY A 21 -6.24 0.52 8.50
C GLY A 21 -6.20 1.06 7.08
N TYR A 22 -5.00 1.31 6.58
CA TYR A 22 -4.77 1.73 5.20
C TYR A 22 -3.45 1.20 4.65
N VAL A 23 -3.36 1.20 3.32
CA VAL A 23 -2.12 1.06 2.56
C VAL A 23 -2.02 2.21 1.56
N HIS A 24 -0.88 2.88 1.54
CA HIS A 24 -0.53 3.89 0.53
C HIS A 24 0.65 3.37 -0.29
N CYS A 25 0.51 3.37 -1.61
CA CYS A 25 1.49 2.85 -2.56
C CYS A 25 1.48 3.64 -3.86
N ARG A 26 2.50 3.47 -4.70
CA ARG A 26 2.57 4.05 -6.04
C ARG A 26 3.20 3.07 -7.00
N VAL A 27 2.75 3.06 -8.25
CA VAL A 27 3.43 2.34 -9.32
C VAL A 27 4.30 3.31 -10.11
N GLU A 28 5.55 2.92 -10.32
CA GLU A 28 6.49 3.62 -11.19
C GLU A 28 6.90 2.74 -12.36
N GLU A 29 7.09 3.35 -13.52
CA GLU A 29 7.65 2.67 -14.69
C GLU A 29 9.17 2.87 -14.67
N ILE A 30 9.91 1.78 -14.50
CA ILE A 30 11.37 1.80 -14.57
C ILE A 30 11.80 1.58 -16.02
N ARG A 31 12.62 2.49 -16.53
CA ARG A 31 13.21 2.43 -17.86
C ARG A 31 14.73 2.30 -17.75
N GLY A 32 15.25 1.11 -17.99
CA GLY A 32 16.68 0.84 -18.07
C GLY A 32 16.99 -0.13 -19.21
N ARG A 33 17.82 -1.16 -18.95
CA ARG A 33 18.05 -2.27 -19.89
C ARG A 33 16.78 -3.03 -20.26
N ARG A 34 15.75 -2.95 -19.40
CA ARG A 34 14.40 -3.50 -19.59
C ARG A 34 13.39 -2.51 -19.01
N LYS A 35 12.18 -2.48 -19.59
CA LYS A 35 11.03 -1.76 -19.06
C LYS A 35 10.23 -2.68 -18.12
N PHE A 36 9.89 -2.21 -16.93
CA PHE A 36 9.00 -2.92 -15.99
C PHE A 36 8.28 -1.94 -15.06
N PHE A 37 7.23 -2.40 -14.38
CA PHE A 37 6.51 -1.63 -13.38
C PHE A 37 6.89 -2.06 -11.95
N HIS A 38 7.15 -1.07 -11.10
CA HIS A 38 7.58 -1.23 -9.71
C HIS A 38 6.56 -0.61 -8.77
N LEU A 39 6.03 -1.40 -7.84
CA LEU A 39 5.13 -0.95 -6.78
C LEU A 39 5.93 -0.55 -5.53
N LEU A 40 5.74 0.68 -5.07
CA LEU A 40 6.49 1.27 -3.97
C LEU A 40 5.57 1.58 -2.79
N TYR A 41 5.94 1.08 -1.61
CA TYR A 41 5.37 1.45 -0.30
C TYR A 41 6.39 2.30 0.49
N GLU A 42 7.02 3.26 -0.16
CA GLU A 42 8.18 3.98 0.36
C GLU A 42 8.06 5.50 0.24
N LEU A 43 7.72 6.00 -0.95
CA LEU A 43 7.85 7.41 -1.28
C LEU A 43 6.98 8.29 -0.38
N THR A 44 7.65 9.20 0.30
CA THR A 44 7.05 10.21 1.16
C THR A 44 7.10 11.50 0.36
N ASP A 45 6.04 11.80 -0.40
CA ASP A 45 5.81 13.18 -0.81
C ASP A 45 5.63 14.03 0.46
N PRO A 46 5.94 15.34 0.43
CA PRO A 46 5.78 16.22 1.59
C PRO A 46 4.40 16.13 2.28
N ASP A 47 3.37 15.77 1.51
CA ASP A 47 1.98 15.63 1.98
C ASP A 47 1.57 14.18 2.32
N MET A 48 2.47 13.20 2.17
CA MET A 48 2.23 11.81 2.53
C MET A 48 2.76 11.52 3.93
N GLY A 49 1.88 11.04 4.82
CA GLY A 49 2.28 10.60 6.16
C GLY A 49 3.42 9.57 6.15
N GLN A 50 4.14 9.49 7.28
CA GLN A 50 5.34 8.65 7.44
C GLN A 50 5.06 7.15 7.20
N SER A 51 3.88 6.67 7.59
CA SER A 51 3.52 5.26 7.42
C SER A 51 2.82 5.01 6.08
N LYS A 52 3.24 3.95 5.39
CA LYS A 52 2.62 3.49 4.13
C LYS A 52 1.70 2.29 4.34
N VAL A 53 1.80 1.64 5.49
CA VAL A 53 0.94 0.52 5.90
C VAL A 53 0.64 0.68 7.38
N ALA A 54 -0.63 0.89 7.72
CA ALA A 54 -1.03 1.08 9.11
C ALA A 54 -2.31 0.31 9.43
N VAL A 55 -2.35 -0.24 10.65
CA VAL A 55 -3.55 -0.85 11.23
C VAL A 55 -3.79 -0.24 12.60
N VAL A 56 -5.03 0.22 12.81
CA VAL A 56 -5.49 0.79 14.09
C VAL A 56 -5.22 -0.23 15.20
N PRO A 57 -4.63 0.15 16.36
CA PRO A 57 -4.21 -0.79 17.41
C PRO A 57 -5.27 -1.84 17.78
N ARG A 58 -6.52 -1.43 18.02
CA ARG A 58 -7.65 -2.32 18.36
C ARG A 58 -8.08 -3.28 17.24
N CYS A 59 -7.59 -3.08 16.02
CA CYS A 59 -7.86 -3.89 14.84
C CYS A 59 -6.66 -4.77 14.43
N ARG A 60 -5.52 -4.67 15.13
CA ARG A 60 -4.31 -5.46 14.86
C ARG A 60 -4.52 -6.94 15.16
N ARG A 61 -3.65 -7.79 14.61
CA ARG A 61 -3.67 -9.26 14.75
C ARG A 61 -4.96 -9.94 14.28
N ARG A 62 -5.79 -9.23 13.50
CA ARG A 62 -7.02 -9.74 12.87
C ARG A 62 -6.90 -9.89 11.35
N GLY A 63 -5.68 -9.92 10.83
CA GLY A 63 -5.41 -10.09 9.39
C GLY A 63 -5.59 -8.84 8.52
N VAL A 64 -5.93 -7.68 9.09
CA VAL A 64 -6.20 -6.44 8.34
C VAL A 64 -5.02 -6.03 7.43
N GLY A 65 -3.80 -5.95 7.98
CA GLY A 65 -2.61 -5.58 7.20
C GLY A 65 -2.30 -6.58 6.09
N LYS A 66 -2.40 -7.88 6.38
CA LYS A 66 -2.24 -8.95 5.37
C LYS A 66 -3.26 -8.82 4.25
N ALA A 67 -4.53 -8.56 4.58
CA ALA A 67 -5.58 -8.38 3.59
C ALA A 67 -5.31 -7.17 2.70
N LEU A 68 -4.96 -6.01 3.28
CA LEU A 68 -4.61 -4.80 2.55
C LEU A 68 -3.45 -5.03 1.57
N LEU A 69 -2.32 -5.55 2.06
CA LEU A 69 -1.15 -5.81 1.23
C LEU A 69 -1.48 -6.78 0.10
N ARG A 70 -2.11 -7.92 0.41
CA ARG A 70 -2.52 -8.90 -0.59
C ARG A 70 -3.40 -8.29 -1.68
N THR A 71 -4.42 -7.53 -1.31
CA THR A 71 -5.31 -6.86 -2.27
C THR A 71 -4.54 -5.93 -3.20
N THR A 72 -3.62 -5.12 -2.66
CA THR A 72 -2.82 -4.21 -3.51
C THR A 72 -1.85 -4.97 -4.42
N LEU A 73 -1.19 -6.01 -3.91
CA LEU A 73 -0.27 -6.83 -4.69
C LEU A 73 -0.99 -7.56 -5.82
N GLU A 74 -2.15 -8.16 -5.55
CA GLU A 74 -2.98 -8.83 -6.57
C GLU A 74 -3.49 -7.83 -7.60
N HIS A 75 -4.02 -6.69 -7.17
CA HIS A 75 -4.52 -5.63 -8.05
C HIS A 75 -3.45 -5.16 -9.06
N PHE A 76 -2.20 -5.00 -8.59
CA PHE A 76 -1.11 -4.48 -9.43
C PHE A 76 -0.35 -5.55 -10.20
N ARG A 77 -0.25 -6.77 -9.67
CA ARG A 77 0.29 -7.92 -10.41
C ARG A 77 -0.48 -8.14 -11.70
N ASP A 78 -1.82 -8.07 -11.63
CA ASP A 78 -2.70 -8.23 -12.80
C ASP A 78 -2.57 -7.07 -13.80
N ARG A 79 -1.81 -6.02 -13.45
CA ARG A 79 -1.48 -4.85 -14.29
C ARG A 79 -0.01 -4.81 -14.70
N GLY A 80 0.71 -5.91 -14.54
CA GLY A 80 2.10 -6.05 -14.99
C GLY A 80 3.15 -5.49 -14.04
N VAL A 81 2.79 -5.19 -12.78
CA VAL A 81 3.82 -4.97 -11.75
C VAL A 81 4.57 -6.25 -11.51
N GLU A 82 5.90 -6.15 -11.55
CA GLU A 82 6.80 -7.29 -11.39
C GLU A 82 7.47 -7.31 -10.02
N ILE A 83 7.70 -6.12 -9.45
CA ILE A 83 8.45 -5.94 -8.21
C ILE A 83 7.63 -5.05 -7.28
N ALA A 84 7.58 -5.41 -6.01
CA ALA A 84 7.07 -4.58 -4.94
C ALA A 84 8.15 -4.36 -3.88
N THR A 85 8.29 -3.14 -3.40
CA THR A 85 9.28 -2.78 -2.37
C THR A 85 8.62 -2.00 -1.24
N ALA A 86 8.94 -2.40 -0.02
CA ALA A 86 8.57 -1.71 1.22
C ALA A 86 9.82 -1.60 2.11
N TYR A 87 9.83 -0.59 2.97
CA TYR A 87 10.88 -0.39 3.96
C TYR A 87 10.26 -0.43 5.35
N ALA A 88 11.00 -1.02 6.27
CA ALA A 88 10.69 -1.01 7.67
C ALA A 88 11.97 -0.70 8.44
N TYR A 89 11.82 0.03 9.55
CA TYR A 89 12.91 0.16 10.51
C TYR A 89 13.17 -1.20 11.16
N ASP A 90 14.41 -1.44 11.58
CA ASP A 90 14.85 -2.65 12.26
C ASP A 90 14.08 -2.93 13.56
N TYR A 91 13.63 -1.89 14.25
CA TYR A 91 12.79 -1.99 15.44
C TYR A 91 11.31 -2.30 15.14
N ASN A 92 10.88 -2.35 13.87
CA ASN A 92 9.50 -2.67 13.50
C ASN A 92 9.31 -4.19 13.41
N GLU A 93 9.22 -4.85 14.57
CA GLU A 93 9.01 -6.31 14.68
C GLU A 93 7.72 -6.84 14.03
N ALA A 94 6.81 -5.94 13.64
CA ALA A 94 5.55 -6.31 12.99
C ALA A 94 5.64 -6.40 11.45
N ALA A 95 6.74 -5.91 10.86
CA ALA A 95 7.01 -6.01 9.42
C ALA A 95 7.40 -7.44 9.03
#